data_AF-A0A965UQ14-F1
#
_entry.id   AF-A0A965UQ14-F1
#
_cell.length_a   1.000
_cell.length_b   1.000
_cell.length_c   1.000
_cell.angle_alpha   90.00
_cell.angle_beta   90.00
_cell.angle_gamma   90.00
#
_symmetry.space_group_name_H-M   'P 1'
#
loop_
_entity.id
_entity.type
_entity.pdbx_description
1 polymer ?
#
loop_
_entity_poly.entity_id
_entity_poly.type
_entity_poly.pdbx_seq_one_letter_code
_entity_poly.pdbx_strand_id
1 'polypeptide(L)'
;MADDLTAAEAEKEFWKHLKSSNTGMLGLDQPGYHNQPMTGFREEETGTIWFFTRDDTDFARDVAVGGQSGMFTYQSKDQQVYACIHGDLSIDQNRERIDRFWNPVLAAWYPEGKDDPHLTLIR
;
A
#
# COMPACT_ATOMS: atom_id res chain seq x y z
N MET A 1 -3.06 25.27 20.58
CA MET A 1 -1.66 25.14 20.17
C MET A 1 -1.54 23.69 19.75
N ALA A 2 -1.51 23.41 18.44
CA ALA A 2 -1.09 22.08 18.02
C ALA A 2 0.39 22.01 18.43
N ASP A 3 0.77 21.00 19.20
CA ASP A 3 2.19 20.73 19.40
C ASP A 3 2.76 20.43 18.01
N ASP A 4 3.69 21.26 17.55
CA ASP A 4 4.32 21.08 16.24
C ASP A 4 5.12 19.78 16.27
N LEU A 5 4.54 18.70 15.72
CA LEU A 5 5.22 17.43 15.57
C LEU A 5 6.44 17.62 14.67
N THR A 6 7.57 17.07 15.07
CA THR A 6 8.71 16.89 14.15
C THR A 6 8.33 15.91 13.05
N ALA A 7 9.04 15.93 11.92
CA ALA A 7 8.82 14.99 10.82
C ALA A 7 8.92 13.52 11.28
N ALA A 8 9.86 13.20 12.18
CA ALA A 8 10.02 11.86 12.72
C ALA A 8 8.86 11.44 13.63
N GLU A 9 8.30 12.36 14.41
CA GLU A 9 7.12 12.08 15.24
C GLU A 9 5.86 11.91 14.38
N ALA A 10 5.72 12.71 13.32
CA ALA A 10 4.63 12.56 12.35
C ALA A 10 4.69 11.20 11.62
N GLU A 11 5.89 10.80 11.17
CA GLU A 11 6.11 9.48 10.55
C GLU A 11 5.78 8.33 11.51
N LYS A 12 6.25 8.42 12.77
CA LYS A 12 5.96 7.43 13.80
C LYS A 12 4.45 7.30 14.06
N GLU A 13 3.74 8.42 14.17
CA GLU A 13 2.29 8.39 14.32
C GLU A 13 1.59 7.82 13.08
N PHE A 14 2.07 8.12 11.88
CA PHE A 14 1.56 7.49 10.65
C PHE A 14 1.68 5.97 10.69
N TRP A 15 2.88 5.42 10.92
CA TRP A 15 3.09 3.98 10.94
C TRP A 15 2.27 3.28 12.03
N LYS A 16 2.14 3.91 13.20
CA LYS A 16 1.29 3.46 14.30
C LYS A 16 -0.18 3.39 13.90
N HIS A 17 -0.73 4.40 13.21
CA HIS A 17 -2.13 4.39 12.80
C HIS A 17 -2.38 3.41 11.64
N LEU A 18 -1.47 3.38 10.66
CA LEU A 18 -1.53 2.43 9.54
C LEU A 18 -1.53 0.98 10.02
N LYS A 19 -0.91 0.67 11.17
CA LYS A 19 -1.01 -0.65 11.81
C LYS A 19 -2.43 -1.07 12.19
N SER A 20 -3.24 -0.12 12.64
CA SER A 20 -4.57 -0.37 13.21
C SER A 20 -5.69 -0.34 12.17
N SER A 21 -5.52 0.48 11.14
CA SER A 21 -6.42 0.62 10.00
C SER A 21 -5.56 0.92 8.79
N ASN A 22 -5.56 0.03 7.82
CA ASN A 22 -4.57 0.04 6.76
C ASN A 22 -5.16 0.24 5.36
N THR A 23 -6.43 0.63 5.27
CA THR A 23 -7.04 1.00 4.00
C THR A 23 -6.81 2.48 3.71
N GLY A 24 -6.39 2.79 2.49
CA GLY A 24 -6.32 4.14 1.95
C GLY A 24 -6.54 4.13 0.44
N MET A 25 -6.40 5.28 -0.21
CA MET A 25 -6.60 5.42 -1.65
C MET A 25 -5.25 5.53 -2.35
N LEU A 26 -4.95 4.58 -3.24
CA LEU A 26 -3.71 4.52 -4.03
C LEU A 26 -4.04 4.79 -5.50
N GLY A 27 -3.20 5.58 -6.16
CA GLY A 27 -3.24 5.77 -7.61
C GLY A 27 -1.88 6.22 -8.14
N LEU A 28 -1.74 6.21 -9.46
CA LEU A 28 -0.56 6.76 -10.12
C LEU A 28 -0.57 8.29 -10.02
N ASP A 29 0.60 8.90 -9.83
CA ASP A 29 0.75 10.35 -9.80
C ASP A 29 0.72 10.93 -11.23
N GLN A 30 -0.47 10.89 -11.84
CA GLN A 30 -0.71 11.41 -13.17
C GLN A 30 -2.08 12.10 -13.26
N PRO A 31 -2.18 13.20 -14.03
CA PRO A 31 -3.43 13.92 -14.21
C PRO A 31 -4.58 13.02 -14.68
N GLY A 32 -5.69 13.03 -13.94
CA GLY A 32 -6.90 12.29 -14.30
C GLY A 32 -6.85 10.80 -14.00
N TYR A 33 -5.77 10.28 -13.40
CA TYR A 33 -5.73 8.89 -12.97
C TYR A 33 -6.63 8.66 -11.75
N HIS A 34 -7.33 7.53 -11.73
CA HIS A 34 -8.26 7.21 -10.65
C HIS A 34 -7.54 6.55 -9.49
N ASN A 35 -7.83 7.02 -8.28
CA ASN A 35 -7.40 6.32 -7.07
C ASN A 35 -8.38 5.19 -6.75
N GLN A 36 -7.85 4.10 -6.20
CA GLN A 36 -8.62 2.96 -5.77
C GLN A 36 -8.31 2.60 -4.29
N PRO A 37 -9.29 2.07 -3.56
CA PRO A 37 -9.09 1.67 -2.18
C PRO A 37 -8.17 0.45 -2.13
N MET A 38 -7.04 0.58 -1.44
CA MET A 38 -6.03 -0.47 -1.30
C MET A 38 -5.69 -0.68 0.17
N THR A 39 -5.35 -1.93 0.51
CA THR A 39 -4.91 -2.32 1.85
C THR A 39 -3.38 -2.29 1.89
N GLY A 40 -2.81 -1.35 2.64
CA GLY A 40 -1.36 -1.18 2.81
C GLY A 40 -0.79 -2.09 3.90
N PHE A 41 0.21 -2.89 3.56
CA PHE A 41 0.95 -3.73 4.48
C PHE A 41 2.29 -3.06 4.75
N ARG A 42 2.39 -2.42 5.92
CA ARG A 42 3.56 -1.60 6.27
C ARG A 42 4.81 -2.44 6.55
N GLU A 43 5.94 -1.89 6.14
CA GLU A 43 7.28 -2.28 6.55
C GLU A 43 8.07 -1.03 6.90
N GLU A 44 7.89 -0.57 8.14
CA GLU A 44 8.47 0.67 8.66
C GLU A 44 9.99 0.65 8.62
N GLU A 45 10.62 -0.52 8.81
CA GLU A 45 12.08 -0.66 8.81
C GLU A 45 12.73 -0.33 7.45
N THR A 46 11.97 -0.49 6.36
CA THR A 46 12.42 -0.20 4.99
C THR A 46 11.67 0.98 4.37
N GLY A 47 10.76 1.62 5.11
CA GLY A 47 9.89 2.69 4.60
C GLY A 47 8.93 2.22 3.49
N THR A 48 8.67 0.92 3.37
CA THR A 48 7.91 0.36 2.23
C THR A 48 6.46 0.05 2.64
N ILE A 49 5.51 0.30 1.73
CA ILE A 49 4.11 -0.10 1.89
C ILE A 49 3.77 -1.10 0.78
N TRP A 50 3.46 -2.32 1.17
CA TRP A 50 3.12 -3.38 0.24
C TRP A 50 1.62 -3.42 -0.01
N PHE A 51 1.21 -3.66 -1.25
CA PHE A 51 -0.19 -3.81 -1.64
C PHE A 51 -0.36 -5.09 -2.44
N PHE A 52 -1.28 -5.96 -2.02
CA PHE A 52 -1.65 -7.11 -2.83
C PHE A 52 -2.58 -6.67 -3.96
N THR A 53 -2.33 -7.18 -5.15
CA THR A 53 -3.17 -6.98 -6.33
C THR A 53 -3.10 -8.22 -7.22
N ARG A 54 -3.93 -8.23 -8.26
CA ARG A 54 -3.79 -9.18 -9.37
C ARG A 54 -3.08 -8.50 -10.54
N ASP A 55 -2.21 -9.24 -11.22
CA ASP A 55 -1.51 -8.77 -12.43
C ASP A 55 -2.45 -8.43 -13.60
N ASP A 56 -3.66 -9.00 -13.59
CA ASP A 56 -4.71 -8.78 -14.58
C ASP A 56 -5.56 -7.52 -14.33
N THR A 57 -5.22 -6.70 -13.34
CA THR A 57 -5.82 -5.38 -13.12
C THR A 57 -5.19 -4.31 -14.01
N ASP A 58 -5.96 -3.29 -14.41
CA ASP A 58 -5.42 -2.14 -15.16
C ASP A 58 -4.29 -1.45 -14.39
N PHE A 59 -4.48 -1.25 -13.09
CA PHE A 59 -3.47 -0.63 -12.24
C PHE A 59 -2.16 -1.43 -12.16
N ALA A 60 -2.22 -2.75 -11.99
CA ALA A 60 -1.00 -3.56 -11.96
C ALA A 60 -0.29 -3.54 -13.32
N ARG A 61 -1.02 -3.57 -14.43
CA ARG A 61 -0.43 -3.44 -15.77
C ARG A 61 0.26 -2.09 -15.97
N ASP A 62 -0.36 -1.00 -15.52
CA ASP A 62 0.23 0.33 -15.64
C ASP A 62 1.49 0.46 -14.78
N VAL A 63 1.48 -0.07 -13.55
CA VAL A 63 2.67 -0.12 -12.69
C VAL A 63 3.78 -0.99 -13.30
N ALA A 64 3.41 -2.10 -13.96
CA ALA A 64 4.36 -3.01 -14.60
C ALA A 64 5.14 -2.40 -15.77
N VAL A 65 4.68 -1.28 -16.34
CA VAL A 65 5.45 -0.50 -17.34
C VAL A 65 6.80 -0.03 -16.76
N GLY A 66 6.86 0.16 -15.44
CA GLY A 66 8.06 0.60 -14.72
C GLY A 66 8.21 2.13 -14.72
N GLY A 67 8.97 2.62 -13.74
CA GLY A 67 9.25 4.05 -13.57
C GLY A 67 8.00 4.89 -13.23
N GLN A 68 6.95 4.27 -12.70
CA GLN A 68 5.75 4.96 -12.27
C GLN A 68 5.94 5.49 -10.84
N SER A 69 5.50 6.72 -10.59
CA SER A 69 5.31 7.23 -9.23
C SER A 69 3.83 7.17 -8.86
N GLY A 70 3.55 7.08 -7.57
CA GLY A 70 2.21 6.92 -7.03
C GLY A 70 1.97 7.76 -5.79
N MET A 71 0.70 7.95 -5.51
CA MET A 71 0.22 8.66 -4.33
C MET A 71 -0.69 7.76 -3.51
N PHE A 72 -0.33 7.54 -2.25
CA PHE A 72 -1.19 6.88 -1.25
C PHE A 72 -1.72 7.90 -0.27
N THR A 73 -3.03 8.11 -0.29
CA THR A 73 -3.72 9.00 0.64
C THR A 73 -4.43 8.18 1.71
N TYR A 74 -4.22 8.56 2.97
CA TYR A 74 -4.64 7.81 4.13
C TYR A 74 -5.30 8.72 5.16
N GLN A 75 -6.34 8.19 5.79
CA GLN A 75 -7.01 8.79 6.93
C GLN A 75 -7.18 7.72 8.01
N SER A 76 -6.73 7.99 9.23
CA SER A 76 -6.94 7.09 10.36
C SER A 76 -8.43 7.07 10.78
N LYS A 77 -8.89 5.95 11.34
CA LYS A 77 -10.29 5.79 11.75
C LYS A 77 -10.75 6.81 12.80
N ASP A 78 -9.84 7.22 13.68
CA ASP A 78 -10.05 8.22 14.72
C ASP A 78 -9.81 9.66 14.23
N GLN A 79 -9.51 9.84 12.94
CA GLN A 79 -9.30 11.14 12.31
C GLN A 79 -8.19 11.96 12.99
N GLN A 80 -7.22 11.29 13.61
CA GLN A 80 -6.04 11.96 14.19
C GLN A 80 -4.90 12.09 13.18
N VAL A 81 -4.83 11.20 12.20
CA VAL A 81 -3.79 11.20 11.15
C VAL A 81 -4.43 11.29 9.78
N TYR A 82 -3.94 12.27 9.01
CA TYR A 82 -4.18 12.42 7.59
C TYR A 82 -2.81 12.48 6.92
N ALA A 83 -2.57 11.58 5.98
CA ALA A 83 -1.27 11.46 5.32
C ALA A 83 -1.43 11.34 3.81
N CYS A 84 -0.48 11.94 3.10
CA CYS A 84 -0.32 11.80 1.66
C CYS A 84 1.12 11.36 1.42
N ILE A 85 1.30 10.16 0.89
CA ILE A 85 2.60 9.53 0.71
C ILE A 85 2.84 9.46 -0.79
N HIS A 86 3.88 10.15 -1.24
CA HIS A 86 4.37 10.06 -2.60
C HIS A 86 5.57 9.12 -2.65
N GLY A 87 5.61 8.23 -3.64
CA GLY A 87 6.71 7.28 -3.79
C GLY A 87 6.74 6.63 -5.16
N ASP A 88 7.77 5.84 -5.40
CA ASP A 88 7.89 5.04 -6.62
C ASP A 88 7.12 3.74 -6.48
N LEU A 89 6.46 3.31 -7.55
CA LEU A 89 5.72 2.06 -7.62
C LEU A 89 6.43 1.04 -8.48
N SER A 90 6.44 -0.21 -8.01
CA SER A 90 6.96 -1.32 -8.79
C SER A 90 6.24 -2.63 -8.47
N ILE A 91 6.20 -3.52 -9.46
CA ILE A 91 5.73 -4.90 -9.28
C ILE A 91 6.82 -5.73 -8.60
N ASP A 92 6.40 -6.55 -7.66
CA ASP A 92 7.25 -7.48 -6.93
C ASP A 92 6.55 -8.84 -6.75
N GLN A 93 7.34 -9.89 -6.57
CA GLN A 93 6.95 -11.29 -6.36
C GLN A 93 7.62 -11.88 -5.11
N ASN A 94 8.04 -11.02 -4.17
CA ASN A 94 8.78 -11.43 -2.98
C ASN A 94 7.99 -12.41 -2.10
N ARG A 95 8.40 -13.68 -2.13
CA ARG A 95 7.74 -14.77 -1.41
C ARG A 95 7.74 -14.60 0.10
N GLU A 96 8.82 -14.05 0.68
CA GLU A 96 8.90 -13.81 2.11
C GLU A 96 7.85 -12.79 2.58
N ARG A 97 7.60 -11.75 1.77
CA ARG A 97 6.56 -10.75 2.06
C ARG A 97 5.16 -11.30 1.89
N ILE A 98 4.94 -12.11 0.84
CA ILE A 98 3.68 -12.85 0.67
C ILE A 98 3.40 -13.70 1.91
N ASP A 99 4.38 -14.50 2.34
CA ASP A 99 4.24 -15.38 3.50
C ASP A 99 3.99 -14.60 4.80
N ARG A 100 4.70 -13.48 5.00
CA ARG A 100 4.59 -12.61 6.18
C ARG A 100 3.20 -11.98 6.31
N PHE A 101 2.61 -11.54 5.20
CA PHE A 101 1.36 -10.76 5.22
C PHE A 101 0.11 -11.59 4.92
N TRP A 102 0.27 -12.84 4.48
CA TRP A 102 -0.83 -13.73 4.15
C TRP A 102 -1.80 -13.91 5.30
N ASN A 103 -3.09 -13.83 5.00
CA ASN A 103 -4.16 -14.00 5.98
C ASN A 103 -5.44 -14.50 5.29
N PRO A 104 -6.45 -14.98 6.05
CA PRO A 104 -7.68 -15.53 5.47
C PRO A 104 -8.46 -14.54 4.60
N VAL A 105 -8.38 -13.23 4.88
CA VAL A 105 -9.04 -12.22 4.06
C VAL A 105 -8.40 -12.15 2.68
N LEU A 106 -7.06 -12.13 2.60
CA LEU A 106 -6.35 -12.20 1.32
C LEU A 106 -6.64 -13.51 0.59
N ALA A 107 -6.59 -14.65 1.30
CA ALA A 107 -6.83 -15.95 0.71
C ALA A 107 -8.20 -16.08 0.00
N ALA A 108 -9.21 -15.34 0.46
CA ALA A 108 -10.53 -15.33 -0.18
C ALA A 108 -10.52 -14.74 -1.60
N TRP A 109 -9.51 -13.94 -1.96
CA TRP A 109 -9.35 -13.32 -3.28
C TRP A 109 -8.48 -14.12 -4.25
N TYR A 110 -7.78 -15.15 -3.76
CA TYR A 110 -6.86 -15.98 -4.54
C TYR A 110 -7.24 -17.46 -4.40
N PRO A 111 -8.05 -18.00 -5.34
CA PRO A 111 -8.56 -19.37 -5.27
C PRO A 111 -7.47 -20.45 -5.13
N GLU A 112 -6.31 -20.22 -5.73
CA GLU A 112 -5.15 -21.13 -5.67
C GLU A 112 -4.20 -20.78 -4.49
N GLY A 113 -4.65 -19.90 -3.60
CA GLY A 113 -3.92 -19.50 -2.40
C GLY A 113 -2.66 -18.71 -2.74
N LYS A 114 -1.55 -19.06 -2.08
CA LYS A 114 -0.27 -18.38 -2.30
C LYS A 114 0.36 -18.71 -3.64
N ASP A 115 -0.08 -19.78 -4.30
CA ASP A 115 0.46 -20.22 -5.58
C ASP A 115 -0.40 -19.73 -6.77
N ASP A 116 -1.38 -18.87 -6.50
CA ASP A 116 -2.21 -18.27 -7.54
C ASP A 116 -1.34 -17.46 -8.52
N PRO A 117 -1.40 -17.76 -9.83
CA PRO A 117 -0.53 -17.16 -10.82
C PRO A 117 -0.75 -15.65 -10.97
N HIS A 118 -1.90 -15.14 -10.54
CA HIS A 118 -2.21 -13.72 -10.59
C HIS A 118 -1.76 -12.96 -9.34
N LEU A 119 -1.39 -13.66 -8.26
CA LEU A 119 -0.96 -13.02 -7.02
C LEU A 119 0.26 -12.16 -7.27
N THR A 120 0.10 -10.86 -7.00
CA THR A 120 1.13 -9.85 -7.27
C THR A 120 1.23 -8.88 -6.11
N LEU A 121 2.46 -8.43 -5.83
CA LEU A 121 2.70 -7.33 -4.92
C LEU A 121 3.03 -6.06 -5.71
N ILE A 122 2.53 -4.95 -5.21
CA ILE A 122 3.02 -3.60 -5.51
C ILE A 122 3.73 -3.11 -4.25
N ARG A 123 4.84 -2.40 -4.44
CA ARG A 123 5.54 -1.65 -3.40
C ARG A 123 5.82 -0.23 -3.86
#